data_AF-A0A8S3V1I5-F1
#
_entry.id   AF-A0A8S3V1I5-F1
#
_cell.length_a   1.000
_cell.length_b   1.000
_cell.length_c   1.000
_cell.angle_alpha   90.00
_cell.angle_beta   90.00
_cell.angle_gamma   90.00
#
_symmetry.space_group_name_H-M   'P 1'
#
loop_
_entity.id
_entity.type
_entity.pdbx_description
1 polymer ?
#
loop_
_entity_poly.entity_id
_entity_poly.type
_entity_poly.pdbx_seq_one_letter_code
_entity_poly.pdbx_strand_id
1 'polypeptide(L)'
;MNCIHICGDLNARTSTEEDYIAQDSSRYLPLFESYKPDNQIRFRKNCDETLDSRGKEIIDLCISNQMRIVNGRCMGDLLGHFTCFNTHGQSTVDYLIANERLFNQILYFRVSEFVSTFSDCHCKISWEILAKYQLTETQSNNLHAAPVNFRWTEDSPLKFQQALLSPDNQQKISSFLNNDSDCSSEDINKKAQDLCDIFLSAAKISLVTPKKTKKGSRPQKKWFDSDLFKMRKNVISLGKIYSRYPKDPVIKGRYYKHFRIYNKCRKVKYKQFINSMLQKLDTLRVENPKQYWKLINDIQDSKKENCSSQIDSDTWANHFRNLHSAIDNTFYSRLNQLEMILNDKEKNLVFNDLDNDISKKEISDAIASLKSGKACGPDLISNEIKVFTWVRVLRERMNDCFSKCKKKAIQGDRTVYVGSKRLPGEHVEVVVPHKYPDNRVISSKYTSWNFIPKNLFEQLRRLANFYFLCVGFIQLIIDSPVSPATSITPLVFVVVVTAIKQGYEDRLRHKADNEVNNREAYVVRDGKVAQVKSMDITVDPEGHMTPPEVEKDGAQSRA
;
A
#
# COMPACT_ATOMS: atom_id res chain seq x y z
N MET A 1 -3.98 4.85 22.47
CA MET A 1 -3.95 6.21 21.86
C MET A 1 -3.38 6.04 20.47
N ASN A 2 -4.16 6.35 19.42
CA ASN A 2 -3.70 6.19 18.05
C ASN A 2 -2.83 7.40 17.68
N CYS A 3 -1.53 7.17 17.54
CA CYS A 3 -0.59 8.16 17.03
C CYS A 3 -0.55 8.04 15.51
N ILE A 4 -0.87 9.12 14.79
CA ILE A 4 -0.87 9.14 13.33
C ILE A 4 0.10 10.23 12.85
N HIS A 5 1.10 9.80 12.10
CA HIS A 5 1.96 10.65 11.29
C HIS A 5 1.73 10.26 9.83
N ILE A 6 1.49 11.24 8.98
CA ILE A 6 1.37 11.07 7.54
C ILE A 6 2.63 11.65 6.92
N CYS A 7 3.31 10.88 6.08
CA CYS A 7 4.54 11.29 5.42
C CYS A 7 4.54 10.76 3.99
N GLY A 8 4.91 11.62 3.04
CA GLY A 8 5.15 11.23 1.65
C GLY A 8 4.79 12.33 0.66
N ASP A 9 4.89 11.99 -0.61
CA ASP A 9 4.47 12.81 -1.73
C ASP A 9 2.94 12.83 -1.80
N LEU A 10 2.35 14.00 -1.56
CA LEU A 10 0.91 14.22 -1.66
C LEU A 10 0.52 14.91 -2.98
N ASN A 11 1.48 15.17 -3.86
CA ASN A 11 1.30 15.87 -5.13
C ASN A 11 0.47 17.15 -5.00
N ALA A 12 0.64 17.89 -3.91
CA ALA A 12 -0.23 19.00 -3.55
C ALA A 12 0.60 20.17 -3.06
N ARG A 13 0.26 21.39 -3.48
CA ARG A 13 1.00 22.62 -3.16
C ARG A 13 0.16 23.45 -2.22
N THR A 14 0.60 23.59 -0.98
CA THR A 14 -0.19 24.18 0.12
C THR A 14 0.12 25.66 0.36
N SER A 15 0.94 26.31 -0.46
CA SER A 15 1.42 27.68 -0.24
C SER A 15 1.91 27.92 1.20
N THR A 16 1.65 29.08 1.79
CA THR A 16 1.83 29.42 3.20
C THR A 16 0.51 29.44 3.99
N GLU A 17 -0.58 28.92 3.41
CA GLU A 17 -1.91 28.85 4.02
C GLU A 17 -1.89 28.14 5.38
N GLU A 18 -2.79 28.60 6.26
CA GLU A 18 -2.93 28.07 7.61
C GLU A 18 -3.72 26.76 7.62
N ASP A 19 -3.16 25.75 8.24
CA ASP A 19 -3.71 24.41 8.47
C ASP A 19 -4.36 24.28 9.87
N TYR A 20 -4.73 25.41 10.45
CA TYR A 20 -5.40 25.56 11.73
C TYR A 20 -6.33 26.78 11.67
N ILE A 21 -7.31 26.86 12.56
CA ILE A 21 -8.23 27.99 12.62
C ILE A 21 -7.52 29.16 13.33
N ALA A 22 -7.23 30.24 12.61
CA ALA A 22 -6.67 31.46 13.20
C ALA A 22 -7.62 32.06 14.24
N GLN A 23 -7.06 32.48 15.37
CA GLN A 23 -7.81 33.13 16.47
C GLN A 23 -8.96 32.29 17.01
N ASP A 24 -8.79 30.96 17.00
CA ASP A 24 -9.78 30.03 17.52
C ASP A 24 -10.01 30.25 19.02
N SER A 25 -11.09 30.95 19.35
CA SER A 25 -11.40 31.36 20.70
C SER A 25 -12.87 31.10 21.01
N SER A 26 -13.11 30.36 22.09
CA SER A 26 -14.43 30.22 22.69
C SER A 26 -14.91 31.48 23.42
N ARG A 27 -14.13 32.57 23.42
CA ARG A 27 -14.44 33.79 24.19
C ARG A 27 -15.68 34.53 23.68
N TYR A 28 -15.97 34.45 22.38
CA TYR A 28 -17.07 35.21 21.75
C TYR A 28 -18.20 34.33 21.19
N LEU A 29 -18.01 33.01 21.18
CA LEU A 29 -18.98 32.03 20.67
C LEU A 29 -19.18 30.90 21.68
N PRO A 30 -20.42 30.52 22.02
CA PRO A 30 -20.70 29.37 22.87
C PRO A 30 -20.44 28.07 22.09
N LEU A 31 -19.18 27.63 22.10
CA LEU A 31 -18.73 26.38 21.49
C LEU A 31 -19.02 25.19 22.42
N PHE A 32 -19.18 23.99 21.87
CA PHE A 32 -19.42 22.77 22.65
C PHE A 32 -18.25 22.47 23.60
N GLU A 33 -18.47 21.89 24.79
CA GLU A 33 -17.39 21.48 25.71
C GLU A 33 -16.37 20.51 25.09
N SER A 34 -16.79 19.72 24.09
CA SER A 34 -15.91 18.82 23.35
C SER A 34 -15.07 19.53 22.29
N TYR A 35 -15.40 20.77 21.94
CA TYR A 35 -14.62 21.58 21.01
C TYR A 35 -13.32 21.99 21.70
N LYS A 36 -12.21 21.57 21.12
CA LYS A 36 -10.89 21.98 21.57
C LYS A 36 -10.41 23.04 20.60
N PRO A 37 -10.26 24.30 21.04
CA PRO A 37 -9.69 25.33 20.19
C PRO A 37 -8.31 24.90 19.72
N ASP A 38 -8.00 25.21 18.47
CA ASP A 38 -6.69 25.00 17.91
C ASP A 38 -5.65 25.80 18.71
N ASN A 39 -4.56 25.13 19.12
CA ASN A 39 -3.44 25.81 19.73
C ASN A 39 -2.74 26.64 18.66
N GLN A 40 -2.47 27.89 19.01
CA GLN A 40 -1.70 28.77 18.15
C GLN A 40 -0.24 28.26 18.10
N ILE A 41 0.08 27.53 17.04
CA ILE A 41 1.42 27.02 16.76
C ILE A 41 2.24 28.06 15.99
N ARG A 42 3.54 27.81 15.86
CA ARG A 42 4.42 28.68 15.07
C ARG A 42 3.90 28.81 13.63
N PHE A 43 4.00 30.02 13.10
CA PHE A 43 3.70 30.31 11.70
C PHE A 43 4.53 29.42 10.77
N ARG A 44 3.90 28.90 9.70
CA ARG A 44 4.54 28.03 8.72
C ARG A 44 5.25 28.86 7.67
N LYS A 45 6.55 28.64 7.51
CA LYS A 45 7.28 29.18 6.36
C LYS A 45 7.30 28.15 5.23
N ASN A 46 7.13 28.60 4.00
CA ASN A 46 7.24 27.76 2.82
C ASN A 46 7.79 28.62 1.69
N CYS A 47 8.84 28.16 1.01
CA CYS A 47 9.39 28.80 -0.18
C CYS A 47 8.48 28.59 -1.40
N ASP A 48 7.61 27.58 -1.37
CA ASP A 48 6.58 27.39 -2.38
C ASP A 48 5.32 28.19 -2.00
N GLU A 49 5.10 29.31 -2.69
CA GLU A 49 3.93 30.18 -2.50
C GLU A 49 2.71 29.76 -3.34
N THR A 50 2.81 28.70 -4.13
CA THR A 50 1.70 28.27 -4.99
C THR A 50 0.70 27.40 -4.21
N LEU A 51 -0.60 27.68 -4.40
CA LEU A 51 -1.70 26.88 -3.88
C LEU A 51 -2.43 26.19 -5.04
N ASP A 52 -2.51 24.85 -5.03
CA ASP A 52 -3.33 24.08 -5.98
C ASP A 52 -4.60 23.51 -5.31
N SER A 53 -5.52 22.96 -6.11
CA SER A 53 -6.80 22.43 -5.60
C SER A 53 -6.60 21.33 -4.56
N ARG A 54 -5.65 20.42 -4.80
CA ARG A 54 -5.27 19.34 -3.87
C ARG A 54 -4.62 19.89 -2.59
N GLY A 55 -3.83 20.96 -2.70
CA GLY A 55 -3.27 21.68 -1.56
C GLY A 55 -4.36 22.21 -0.64
N LYS A 56 -5.42 22.78 -1.21
CA LYS A 56 -6.59 23.24 -0.44
C LYS A 56 -7.30 22.09 0.27
N GLU A 57 -7.50 20.96 -0.41
CA GLU A 57 -8.09 19.75 0.21
C GLU A 57 -7.24 19.22 1.38
N ILE A 58 -5.91 19.25 1.28
CA ILE A 58 -5.01 18.86 2.37
C ILE A 58 -5.14 19.81 3.56
N ILE A 59 -5.21 21.12 3.30
CA ILE A 59 -5.40 22.13 4.35
C ILE A 59 -6.75 21.90 5.06
N ASP A 60 -7.82 21.70 4.30
CA ASP A 60 -9.16 21.41 4.84
C ASP A 60 -9.17 20.11 5.67
N LEU A 61 -8.44 19.09 5.20
CA LEU A 61 -8.24 17.82 5.93
C LEU A 61 -7.46 18.05 7.23
N CYS A 62 -6.42 18.87 7.20
CA CYS A 62 -5.62 19.22 8.38
C CYS A 62 -6.46 19.95 9.43
N ILE A 63 -7.20 20.97 9.04
CA ILE A 63 -8.11 21.75 9.90
C ILE A 63 -9.17 20.82 10.51
N SER A 64 -9.82 20.00 9.68
CA SER A 64 -10.93 19.14 10.12
C SER A 64 -10.50 18.05 11.12
N ASN A 65 -9.22 17.63 11.09
CA ASN A 65 -8.71 16.49 11.87
C ASN A 65 -7.67 16.88 12.94
N GLN A 66 -7.48 18.18 13.23
CA GLN A 66 -6.46 18.66 14.18
C GLN A 66 -5.05 18.13 13.85
N MET A 67 -4.72 18.14 12.56
CA MET A 67 -3.43 17.73 12.03
C MET A 67 -2.67 18.97 11.58
N ARG A 68 -1.35 18.95 11.74
CA ARG A 68 -0.46 20.08 11.46
C ARG A 68 0.68 19.65 10.55
N ILE A 69 0.91 20.42 9.50
CA ILE A 69 2.06 20.35 8.62
C ILE A 69 3.30 20.78 9.42
N VAL A 70 4.32 19.93 9.41
CA VAL A 70 5.57 20.10 10.16
C VAL A 70 6.62 20.88 9.36
N ASN A 71 6.62 20.73 8.02
CA ASN A 71 7.46 21.49 7.10
C ASN A 71 7.36 22.99 7.41
N GLY A 72 8.49 23.69 7.48
CA GLY A 72 8.47 25.13 7.75
C GLY A 72 8.28 25.57 9.20
N ARG A 73 8.14 24.65 10.17
CA ARG A 73 7.83 24.99 11.58
C ARG A 73 8.79 24.43 12.62
N CYS A 74 9.47 23.33 12.31
CA CYS A 74 10.41 22.66 13.21
C CYS A 74 11.86 23.10 12.97
N MET A 75 12.70 22.91 13.99
CA MET A 75 14.15 23.12 13.87
C MET A 75 14.71 22.21 12.78
N GLY A 76 15.52 22.76 11.88
CA GLY A 76 16.06 22.08 10.70
C GLY A 76 15.39 22.47 9.37
N ASP A 77 14.21 23.11 9.41
CA ASP A 77 13.52 23.61 8.21
C ASP A 77 12.72 24.90 8.48
N LEU A 78 13.24 25.79 9.33
CA LEU A 78 12.57 27.07 9.65
C LEU A 78 12.46 28.05 8.47
N LEU A 79 13.09 27.75 7.34
CA LEU A 79 12.96 28.54 6.12
C LEU A 79 11.88 27.98 5.17
N GLY A 80 11.44 26.73 5.37
CA GLY A 80 10.44 26.07 4.52
C GLY A 80 10.97 25.70 3.16
N HIS A 81 12.07 24.94 3.09
CA HIS A 81 12.71 24.61 1.83
C HIS A 81 11.81 23.78 0.91
N PHE A 82 12.00 23.92 -0.40
CA PHE A 82 11.37 23.06 -1.40
C PHE A 82 11.71 21.59 -1.13
N THR A 83 10.70 20.73 -1.23
CA THR A 83 10.91 19.28 -1.11
C THR A 83 11.07 18.62 -2.46
N CYS A 84 10.75 19.30 -3.56
CA CYS A 84 10.84 18.77 -4.90
C CYS A 84 11.47 19.78 -5.88
N PHE A 85 12.40 19.31 -6.71
CA PHE A 85 13.14 20.03 -7.73
C PHE A 85 13.01 19.27 -9.06
N ASN A 86 12.09 19.74 -9.90
CA ASN A 86 11.85 19.20 -11.23
C ASN A 86 12.46 20.09 -12.32
N THR A 87 12.55 19.58 -13.54
CA THR A 87 12.94 20.37 -14.72
C THR A 87 12.00 21.55 -14.98
N HIS A 88 10.74 21.43 -14.55
CA HIS A 88 9.70 22.45 -14.69
C HIS A 88 9.65 23.45 -13.52
N GLY A 89 10.49 23.29 -12.50
CA GLY A 89 10.53 24.20 -11.35
C GLY A 89 10.67 23.50 -10.01
N GLN A 90 10.50 24.26 -8.93
CA GLN A 90 10.66 23.81 -7.55
C GLN A 90 9.31 23.88 -6.83
N SER A 91 9.00 22.88 -6.02
CA SER A 91 7.73 22.79 -5.30
C SER A 91 7.88 22.10 -3.95
N THR A 92 6.93 22.35 -3.06
CA THR A 92 6.78 21.64 -1.79
C THR A 92 5.57 20.72 -1.95
N VAL A 93 5.83 19.41 -2.10
CA VAL A 93 4.79 18.38 -2.31
C VAL A 93 4.92 17.19 -1.35
N ASP A 94 6.08 17.06 -0.71
CA ASP A 94 6.32 16.07 0.34
C ASP A 94 6.10 16.70 1.70
N TYR A 95 5.15 16.17 2.45
CA TYR A 95 4.82 16.71 3.77
C TYR A 95 5.05 15.68 4.84
N LEU A 96 5.51 16.14 6.00
CA LEU A 96 5.26 15.47 7.26
C LEU A 96 4.09 16.17 7.93
N ILE A 97 3.00 15.44 8.16
CA ILE A 97 1.80 15.92 8.84
C ILE A 97 1.63 15.12 10.12
N ALA A 98 1.51 15.81 11.24
CA ALA A 98 1.40 15.20 12.56
C ALA A 98 0.16 15.72 13.30
N ASN A 99 -0.43 14.88 14.15
CA ASN A 99 -1.48 15.36 15.04
C ASN A 99 -0.94 16.47 15.95
N GLU A 100 -1.75 17.49 16.21
CA GLU A 100 -1.38 18.65 17.05
C GLU A 100 -0.75 18.25 18.39
N ARG A 101 -1.26 17.21 19.05
CA ARG A 101 -0.72 16.74 20.34
C ARG A 101 0.68 16.15 20.24
N LEU A 102 1.03 15.60 19.09
CA LEU A 102 2.32 14.98 18.80
C LEU A 102 3.30 15.96 18.18
N PHE A 103 2.82 17.09 17.68
CA PHE A 103 3.66 18.14 17.10
C PHE A 103 4.79 18.54 18.05
N ASN A 104 4.49 18.68 19.36
CA ASN A 104 5.46 19.01 20.39
C ASN A 104 6.49 17.90 20.69
N GLN A 105 6.28 16.67 20.21
CA GLN A 105 7.22 15.57 20.35
C GLN A 105 8.24 15.53 19.19
N ILE A 106 8.00 16.27 18.11
CA ILE A 106 8.93 16.38 16.98
C ILE A 106 10.00 17.42 17.35
N LEU A 107 11.20 16.93 17.64
CA LEU A 107 12.32 17.79 18.07
C LEU A 107 12.98 18.48 16.89
N TYR A 108 13.08 17.75 15.77
CA TYR A 108 13.84 18.17 14.59
C TYR A 108 13.16 17.64 13.33
N PHE A 109 13.08 18.49 12.30
CA PHE A 109 12.63 18.12 10.95
C PHE A 109 13.54 18.80 9.95
N ARG A 110 14.05 18.03 8.99
CA ARG A 110 14.99 18.51 7.98
C ARG A 110 14.61 18.02 6.60
N VAL A 111 14.49 18.97 5.69
CA VAL A 111 14.59 18.74 4.25
C VAL A 111 16.09 18.77 3.91
N SER A 112 16.61 17.65 3.42
CA SER A 112 18.00 17.58 2.98
C SER A 112 18.21 18.38 1.70
N GLU A 113 19.43 18.79 1.43
CA GLU A 113 19.78 19.37 0.14
C GLU A 113 19.42 18.40 -0.99
N PHE A 114 18.93 18.93 -2.11
CA PHE A 114 18.60 18.12 -3.26
C PHE A 114 19.88 17.48 -3.81
N VAL A 115 19.91 16.15 -3.82
CA VAL A 115 21.00 15.38 -4.38
C VAL A 115 20.44 14.50 -5.49
N SER A 116 20.68 14.93 -6.73
CA SER A 116 20.20 14.26 -7.95
C SER A 116 20.68 12.82 -8.13
N THR A 117 21.64 12.35 -7.33
CA THR A 117 22.09 10.94 -7.32
C THR A 117 21.19 10.01 -6.51
N PHE A 118 20.35 10.55 -5.61
CA PHE A 118 19.49 9.75 -4.71
C PHE A 118 17.99 9.87 -5.02
N SER A 119 17.57 10.94 -5.68
CA SER A 119 16.21 11.11 -6.16
C SER A 119 16.23 11.99 -7.42
N ASP A 120 15.33 11.64 -8.34
CA ASP A 120 15.05 12.34 -9.59
C ASP A 120 14.52 13.75 -9.36
N CYS A 121 13.66 13.93 -8.36
CA CYS A 121 13.07 15.22 -8.09
C CYS A 121 12.77 15.49 -6.62
N HIS A 122 12.85 14.52 -5.71
CA HIS A 122 12.51 14.75 -4.30
C HIS A 122 13.75 14.94 -3.40
N CYS A 123 13.60 15.77 -2.39
CA CYS A 123 14.54 15.92 -1.30
C CYS A 123 14.24 14.89 -0.22
N LYS A 124 15.28 14.33 0.37
CA LYS A 124 15.08 13.47 1.55
C LYS A 124 14.56 14.31 2.72
N ILE A 125 13.35 14.00 3.17
CA ILE A 125 12.80 14.48 4.44
C ILE A 125 13.14 13.52 5.58
N SER A 126 13.47 14.07 6.75
CA SER A 126 13.79 13.30 7.95
C SER A 126 13.39 14.04 9.21
N TRP A 127 12.98 13.32 10.24
CA TRP A 127 12.58 13.92 11.51
C TRP A 127 12.97 13.04 12.70
N GLU A 128 13.10 13.68 13.86
CA GLU A 128 13.40 13.05 15.14
C GLU A 128 12.22 13.26 16.09
N ILE A 129 11.76 12.17 16.71
CA ILE A 129 10.67 12.17 17.67
C ILE A 129 11.17 11.81 19.07
N LEU A 130 10.67 12.51 20.08
CA LEU A 130 10.87 12.17 21.48
C LEU A 130 9.91 11.04 21.88
N ALA A 131 10.33 9.79 21.71
CA ALA A 131 9.55 8.62 22.11
C ALA A 131 9.88 8.21 23.55
N LYS A 132 8.88 8.26 24.45
CA LYS A 132 8.92 7.57 25.75
C LYS A 132 8.23 6.22 25.58
N TYR A 133 8.99 5.13 25.57
CA TYR A 133 8.43 3.79 25.48
C TYR A 133 8.51 3.07 26.84
N GLN A 134 7.47 2.32 27.18
CA GLN A 134 7.54 1.26 28.20
C GLN A 134 7.65 -0.07 27.44
N LEU A 135 8.76 -0.78 27.61
CA LEU A 135 8.90 -2.15 27.13
C LEU A 135 7.90 -3.02 27.88
N THR A 136 6.78 -3.33 27.23
CA THR A 136 5.88 -4.37 27.70
C THR A 136 6.34 -5.63 26.97
N GLU A 137 7.01 -6.55 27.67
CA GLU A 137 7.35 -7.86 27.13
C GLU A 137 6.07 -8.67 26.91
N THR A 138 5.38 -8.44 25.79
CA THR A 138 4.35 -9.36 25.34
C THR A 138 5.01 -10.60 24.74
N GLN A 139 4.78 -11.71 25.40
CA GLN A 139 5.22 -13.06 25.04
C GLN A 139 4.76 -13.46 23.64
N SER A 140 5.71 -13.56 22.70
CA SER A 140 6.06 -14.79 21.96
C SER A 140 6.74 -14.40 20.64
N ASN A 141 8.07 -14.51 20.61
CA ASN A 141 8.89 -14.45 19.40
C ASN A 141 8.74 -15.73 18.56
N ASN A 142 7.51 -16.19 18.32
CA ASN A 142 7.26 -17.17 17.27
C ASN A 142 7.04 -16.39 15.99
N LEU A 143 8.14 -15.94 15.38
CA LEU A 143 8.16 -15.60 13.96
C LEU A 143 7.49 -16.75 13.21
N HIS A 144 6.46 -16.45 12.42
CA HIS A 144 5.80 -17.45 11.59
C HIS A 144 6.86 -18.20 10.77
N ALA A 145 6.82 -19.54 10.82
CA ALA A 145 7.74 -20.35 10.03
C ALA A 145 7.61 -19.96 8.56
N ALA A 146 8.74 -19.65 7.92
CA ALA A 146 8.75 -19.33 6.51
C ALA A 146 8.08 -20.45 5.71
N PRO A 147 7.24 -20.12 4.71
CA PRO A 147 6.50 -21.12 3.96
C PRO A 147 7.43 -22.11 3.27
N VAL A 148 6.93 -23.35 3.12
CA VAL A 148 7.70 -24.46 2.55
C VAL A 148 7.87 -24.24 1.04
N ASN A 149 9.09 -23.94 0.60
CA ASN A 149 9.39 -23.81 -0.82
C ASN A 149 9.51 -25.20 -1.47
N PHE A 150 8.60 -25.50 -2.39
CA PHE A 150 8.63 -26.71 -3.21
C PHE A 150 9.48 -26.49 -4.46
N ARG A 151 10.29 -27.48 -4.83
CA ARG A 151 11.10 -27.44 -6.05
C ARG A 151 10.36 -28.10 -7.21
N TRP A 152 10.16 -27.36 -8.29
CA TRP A 152 9.66 -27.89 -9.56
C TRP A 152 10.83 -28.44 -10.39
N THR A 153 10.75 -29.71 -10.78
CA THR A 153 11.72 -30.46 -11.60
C THR A 153 11.01 -31.04 -12.84
N GLU A 154 11.75 -31.56 -13.82
CA GLU A 154 11.15 -32.10 -15.06
C GLU A 154 10.16 -33.25 -14.81
N ASP A 155 10.35 -34.05 -13.75
CA ASP A 155 9.44 -35.13 -13.34
C ASP A 155 8.27 -34.67 -12.45
N SER A 156 8.33 -33.42 -11.97
CA SER A 156 7.32 -32.87 -11.05
C SER A 156 5.91 -32.81 -11.63
N PRO A 157 5.68 -32.47 -12.92
CA PRO A 157 4.32 -32.37 -13.47
C PRO A 157 3.56 -33.70 -13.42
N LEU A 158 4.20 -34.82 -13.77
CA LEU A 158 3.59 -36.15 -13.75
C LEU A 158 3.25 -36.60 -12.32
N LYS A 159 4.17 -36.37 -11.37
CA LYS A 159 3.95 -36.69 -9.96
C LYS A 159 2.85 -35.83 -9.34
N PHE A 160 2.80 -34.55 -9.71
CA PHE A 160 1.77 -33.62 -9.25
C PHE A 160 0.39 -34.01 -9.79
N GLN A 161 0.32 -34.47 -11.05
CA GLN A 161 -0.92 -34.99 -11.63
C GLN A 161 -1.43 -36.24 -10.88
N GLN A 162 -0.53 -37.18 -10.58
CA GLN A 162 -0.89 -38.37 -9.80
C GLN A 162 -1.33 -37.99 -8.38
N ALA A 163 -0.71 -36.98 -7.77
CA ALA A 163 -1.11 -36.47 -6.47
C ALA A 163 -2.48 -35.78 -6.49
N LEU A 164 -2.85 -35.05 -7.55
CA LEU A 164 -4.20 -34.47 -7.70
C LEU A 164 -5.28 -35.54 -7.89
N LEU A 165 -4.92 -36.67 -8.49
CA LEU A 165 -5.81 -37.83 -8.67
C LEU A 165 -5.92 -38.69 -7.40
N SER A 166 -5.28 -38.30 -6.29
CA SER A 166 -5.42 -39.02 -5.03
C SER A 166 -6.86 -38.93 -4.49
N PRO A 167 -7.35 -39.96 -3.78
CA PRO A 167 -8.74 -39.98 -3.27
C PRO A 167 -9.08 -38.74 -2.44
N ASP A 168 -8.17 -38.32 -1.56
CA ASP A 168 -8.34 -37.15 -0.69
C ASP A 168 -8.45 -35.84 -1.48
N ASN A 169 -7.60 -35.66 -2.51
CA ASN A 169 -7.64 -34.45 -3.33
C ASN A 169 -8.86 -34.46 -4.26
N GLN A 170 -9.27 -35.61 -4.77
CA GLN A 170 -10.51 -35.74 -5.56
C GLN A 170 -11.76 -35.44 -4.74
N GLN A 171 -11.80 -35.83 -3.46
CA GLN A 171 -12.89 -35.45 -2.55
C GLN A 171 -12.93 -33.94 -2.28
N LYS A 172 -11.78 -33.30 -2.10
CA LYS A 172 -11.70 -31.83 -1.95
C LYS A 172 -12.11 -31.09 -3.22
N ILE A 173 -11.73 -31.62 -4.39
CA ILE A 173 -12.12 -31.08 -5.68
C ILE A 173 -13.63 -31.24 -5.89
N SER A 174 -14.22 -32.38 -5.54
CA SER A 174 -15.67 -32.59 -5.66
C SER A 174 -16.46 -31.73 -4.66
N SER A 175 -15.97 -31.55 -3.43
CA SER A 175 -16.59 -30.63 -2.47
C SER A 175 -16.51 -29.16 -2.93
N PHE A 176 -15.38 -28.77 -3.53
CA PHE A 176 -15.21 -27.43 -4.10
C PHE A 176 -16.18 -27.16 -5.26
N LEU A 177 -16.42 -28.17 -6.10
CA LEU A 177 -17.32 -28.07 -7.26
C LEU A 177 -18.81 -28.13 -6.90
N ASN A 178 -19.17 -28.77 -5.78
CA ASN A 178 -20.57 -28.98 -5.38
C ASN A 178 -21.13 -27.90 -4.43
N ASN A 179 -20.29 -27.00 -3.90
CA ASN A 179 -20.73 -25.91 -3.01
C ASN A 179 -21.35 -24.74 -3.81
N ASP A 180 -22.63 -24.91 -4.18
CA ASP A 180 -23.49 -23.95 -4.89
C ASP A 180 -24.16 -22.89 -3.97
N SER A 181 -23.56 -22.55 -2.81
CA SER A 181 -24.14 -21.54 -1.92
C SER A 181 -23.95 -20.11 -2.44
N ASP A 182 -24.94 -19.25 -2.14
CA ASP A 182 -25.03 -17.85 -2.55
C ASP A 182 -23.73 -17.06 -2.31
N CYS A 183 -23.25 -16.37 -3.34
CA CYS A 183 -21.89 -15.87 -3.40
C CYS A 183 -21.79 -14.43 -2.88
N SER A 184 -21.42 -14.26 -1.61
CA SER A 184 -20.93 -12.98 -1.08
C SER A 184 -19.44 -12.76 -1.41
N SER A 185 -18.92 -11.55 -1.20
CA SER A 185 -17.47 -11.27 -1.33
C SER A 185 -16.61 -12.11 -0.37
N GLU A 186 -17.14 -12.52 0.79
CA GLU A 186 -16.46 -13.39 1.74
C GLU A 186 -16.38 -14.85 1.25
N ASP A 187 -17.37 -15.29 0.46
CA ASP A 187 -17.37 -16.62 -0.14
C ASP A 187 -16.35 -16.76 -1.28
N ILE A 188 -16.04 -15.68 -2.00
CA ILE A 188 -15.02 -15.68 -3.05
C ILE A 188 -13.62 -15.88 -2.46
N ASN A 189 -13.30 -15.16 -1.38
CA ASN A 189 -12.02 -15.30 -0.69
C ASN A 189 -11.87 -16.71 -0.10
N LYS A 190 -12.95 -17.24 0.48
CA LYS A 190 -12.99 -18.62 0.99
C LYS A 190 -12.76 -19.65 -0.12
N LYS A 191 -13.42 -19.51 -1.28
CA LYS A 191 -13.20 -20.38 -2.44
C LYS A 191 -11.77 -20.29 -2.99
N ALA A 192 -11.17 -19.10 -3.03
CA ALA A 192 -9.77 -18.94 -3.43
C ALA A 192 -8.82 -19.67 -2.46
N GLN A 193 -9.12 -19.63 -1.17
CA GLN A 193 -8.35 -20.28 -0.12
C GLN A 193 -8.49 -21.81 -0.19
N ASP A 194 -9.70 -22.33 -0.40
CA ASP A 194 -9.97 -23.76 -0.60
C ASP A 194 -9.19 -24.32 -1.80
N LEU A 195 -9.11 -23.55 -2.90
CA LEU A 195 -8.35 -23.91 -4.09
C LEU A 195 -6.84 -23.91 -3.83
N CYS A 196 -6.33 -22.95 -3.05
CA CYS A 196 -4.94 -22.93 -2.63
C CYS A 196 -4.59 -24.17 -1.78
N ASP A 197 -5.48 -24.58 -0.89
CA ASP A 197 -5.28 -25.74 -0.02
C ASP A 197 -5.22 -27.05 -0.81
N ILE A 198 -6.01 -27.19 -1.88
CA ILE A 198 -5.96 -28.33 -2.82
C ILE A 198 -4.58 -28.39 -3.51
N PHE A 199 -4.04 -27.24 -3.93
CA PHE A 199 -2.72 -27.20 -4.56
C PHE A 199 -1.59 -27.48 -3.58
N LEU A 200 -1.68 -26.96 -2.36
CA LEU A 200 -0.69 -27.22 -1.32
C LEU A 200 -0.69 -28.69 -0.86
N SER A 201 -1.85 -29.35 -0.78
CA SER A 201 -1.91 -30.78 -0.47
C SER A 201 -1.29 -31.63 -1.59
N ALA A 202 -1.57 -31.33 -2.86
CA ALA A 202 -0.95 -32.00 -4.00
C ALA A 202 0.58 -31.75 -4.06
N ALA A 203 1.02 -30.53 -3.76
CA ALA A 203 2.43 -30.16 -3.73
C ALA A 203 3.21 -30.93 -2.65
N LYS A 204 2.64 -31.06 -1.44
CA LYS A 204 3.25 -31.79 -0.33
C LYS A 204 3.49 -33.26 -0.64
N ILE A 205 2.60 -33.87 -1.42
CA ILE A 205 2.69 -35.29 -1.80
C ILE A 205 3.71 -35.50 -2.93
N SER A 206 3.80 -34.58 -3.87
CA SER A 206 4.51 -34.80 -5.15
C SER A 206 5.85 -34.09 -5.29
N LEU A 207 6.08 -32.99 -4.55
CA LEU A 207 7.23 -32.12 -4.77
C LEU A 207 8.25 -32.22 -3.64
N VAL A 208 9.53 -32.17 -4.03
CA VAL A 208 10.66 -32.29 -3.11
C VAL A 208 10.99 -30.93 -2.51
N THR A 209 11.24 -30.90 -1.19
CA THR A 209 11.76 -29.72 -0.50
C THR A 209 13.29 -29.66 -0.61
N PRO A 210 13.90 -28.47 -0.74
CA PRO A 210 15.35 -28.37 -0.88
C PRO A 210 16.06 -28.93 0.37
N LYS A 211 16.93 -29.93 0.17
CA LYS A 211 17.78 -30.47 1.25
C LYS A 211 18.78 -29.40 1.70
N LYS A 212 18.92 -29.19 3.02
CA LYS A 212 19.99 -28.38 3.61
C LYS A 212 21.35 -29.01 3.25
N THR A 213 22.20 -28.30 2.52
CA THR A 213 23.51 -28.80 2.08
C THR A 213 24.49 -28.94 3.26
N LYS A 214 25.18 -30.10 3.36
CA LYS A 214 26.29 -30.31 4.30
C LYS A 214 27.57 -29.64 3.79
N LYS A 215 28.37 -29.05 4.70
CA LYS A 215 29.60 -28.29 4.41
C LYS A 215 30.72 -29.19 3.86
N GLY A 216 31.19 -28.90 2.65
CA GLY A 216 32.45 -29.41 2.10
C GLY A 216 33.67 -28.58 2.50
N SER A 217 34.88 -29.14 2.38
CA SER A 217 36.14 -28.49 2.73
C SER A 217 36.45 -27.27 1.84
N ARG A 218 37.17 -26.28 2.39
CA ARG A 218 37.43 -24.99 1.75
C ARG A 218 38.26 -25.12 0.47
N PRO A 219 37.79 -24.64 -0.70
CA PRO A 219 38.57 -24.64 -1.92
C PRO A 219 39.75 -23.65 -1.85
N GLN A 220 40.91 -24.02 -2.40
CA GLN A 220 42.10 -23.17 -2.49
C GLN A 220 41.81 -21.92 -3.34
N LYS A 221 42.36 -20.76 -2.92
CA LYS A 221 42.15 -19.47 -3.61
C LYS A 221 42.68 -19.53 -5.05
N LYS A 222 41.80 -19.35 -6.04
CA LYS A 222 42.09 -19.47 -7.49
C LYS A 222 43.23 -18.58 -8.01
N TRP A 223 43.51 -17.45 -7.35
CA TRP A 223 44.58 -16.50 -7.73
C TRP A 223 45.96 -16.83 -7.11
N PHE A 224 46.03 -17.80 -6.21
CA PHE A 224 47.25 -18.13 -5.47
C PHE A 224 48.06 -19.19 -6.22
N ASP A 225 49.07 -18.73 -6.95
CA ASP A 225 49.92 -19.58 -7.80
C ASP A 225 51.04 -20.30 -7.01
N SER A 226 51.73 -21.22 -7.70
CA SER A 226 52.83 -22.02 -7.14
C SER A 226 54.00 -21.16 -6.65
N ASP A 227 54.26 -20.02 -7.31
CA ASP A 227 55.35 -19.12 -6.94
C ASP A 227 55.05 -18.37 -5.64
N LEU A 228 53.82 -17.88 -5.47
CA LEU A 228 53.36 -17.32 -4.20
C LEU A 228 53.38 -18.35 -3.08
N PHE A 229 53.10 -19.62 -3.38
CA PHE A 229 53.23 -20.70 -2.41
C PHE A 229 54.68 -20.88 -1.95
N LYS A 230 55.64 -20.95 -2.89
CA LYS A 230 57.08 -21.07 -2.58
C LYS A 230 57.59 -19.87 -1.77
N MET A 231 57.21 -18.65 -2.17
CA MET A 231 57.56 -17.43 -1.44
C MET A 231 56.96 -17.41 -0.02
N ARG A 232 55.70 -17.82 0.14
CA ARG A 232 55.05 -17.93 1.45
C ARG A 232 55.75 -18.95 2.34
N LYS A 233 56.12 -20.11 1.80
CA LYS A 233 56.85 -21.15 2.53
C LYS A 233 58.20 -20.63 3.04
N ASN A 234 58.93 -19.89 2.19
CA ASN A 234 60.20 -19.26 2.56
C ASN A 234 60.04 -18.16 3.64
N VAL A 235 59.00 -17.33 3.56
CA VAL A 235 58.68 -16.35 4.60
C VAL A 235 58.33 -17.03 5.93
N ILE A 236 57.58 -18.14 5.90
CA ILE A 236 57.24 -18.90 7.10
C ILE A 236 58.48 -19.55 7.72
N SER A 237 59.36 -20.15 6.91
CA SER A 237 60.60 -20.76 7.43
C SER A 237 61.52 -19.71 8.05
N LEU A 238 61.71 -18.56 7.38
CA LEU A 238 62.47 -17.42 7.93
C LEU A 238 61.81 -16.84 9.19
N GLY A 239 60.48 -16.81 9.25
CA GLY A 239 59.74 -16.37 10.43
C GLY A 239 59.95 -17.29 11.64
N LYS A 240 60.03 -18.61 11.42
CA LYS A 240 60.38 -19.58 12.48
C LYS A 240 61.81 -19.37 13.00
N ILE A 241 62.75 -19.07 12.12
CA ILE A 241 64.14 -18.77 12.50
C ILE A 241 64.22 -17.44 13.25
N TYR A 242 63.52 -16.40 12.78
CA TYR A 242 63.42 -15.10 13.46
C TYR A 242 62.79 -15.22 14.85
N SER A 243 61.76 -16.04 15.01
CA SER A 243 61.12 -16.27 16.31
C SER A 243 62.06 -16.96 17.32
N ARG A 244 63.06 -17.72 16.86
CA ARG A 244 64.08 -18.35 17.73
C ARG A 244 65.20 -17.37 18.08
N TYR A 245 65.54 -16.45 17.19
CA TYR A 245 66.64 -15.49 17.35
C TYR A 245 66.19 -14.05 17.05
N PRO A 246 65.32 -13.46 17.90
CA PRO A 246 64.68 -12.19 17.60
C PRO A 246 65.60 -10.96 17.70
N LYS A 247 66.72 -11.06 18.43
CA LYS A 247 67.70 -9.98 18.65
C LYS A 247 68.80 -9.92 17.60
N ASP A 248 68.90 -10.91 16.71
CA ASP A 248 69.90 -10.95 15.64
C ASP A 248 69.48 -10.01 14.47
N PRO A 249 70.28 -8.96 14.16
CA PRO A 249 69.94 -7.98 13.13
C PRO A 249 69.99 -8.56 11.70
N VAL A 250 70.81 -9.57 11.44
CA VAL A 250 70.95 -10.20 10.12
C VAL A 250 69.72 -11.05 9.81
N ILE A 251 69.27 -11.84 10.78
CA ILE A 251 68.06 -12.68 10.66
C ILE A 251 66.82 -11.80 10.51
N LYS A 252 66.72 -10.73 11.30
CA LYS A 252 65.64 -9.73 11.21
C LYS A 252 65.60 -9.09 9.82
N GLY A 253 66.75 -8.61 9.32
CA GLY A 253 66.86 -8.01 7.98
C GLY A 253 66.45 -8.97 6.86
N ARG A 254 66.90 -10.23 6.93
CA ARG A 254 66.58 -11.27 5.94
C ARG A 254 65.08 -11.61 5.93
N TYR A 255 64.46 -11.76 7.09
CA TYR A 255 63.01 -12.01 7.19
C TYR A 255 62.20 -10.87 6.57
N TYR A 256 62.45 -9.62 6.97
CA TYR A 256 61.67 -8.48 6.49
C TYR A 256 61.90 -8.20 4.99
N LYS A 257 63.10 -8.48 4.45
CA LYS A 257 63.37 -8.41 3.01
C LYS A 257 62.46 -9.38 2.22
N HIS A 258 62.44 -10.66 2.60
CA HIS A 258 61.62 -11.66 1.91
C HIS A 258 60.12 -11.46 2.15
N PHE A 259 59.72 -10.99 3.34
CA PHE A 259 58.33 -10.65 3.64
C PHE A 259 57.81 -9.50 2.77
N ARG A 260 58.62 -8.44 2.57
CA ARG A 260 58.27 -7.32 1.67
C ARG A 260 58.13 -7.78 0.22
N ILE A 261 59.05 -8.62 -0.27
CA ILE A 261 59.00 -9.17 -1.64
C ILE A 261 57.74 -10.01 -1.83
N TYR A 262 57.45 -10.93 -0.91
CA TYR A 262 56.24 -11.75 -0.95
C TYR A 262 54.97 -10.88 -0.95
N ASN A 263 54.87 -9.90 -0.06
CA ASN A 263 53.68 -9.04 -0.01
C ASN A 263 53.52 -8.18 -1.27
N LYS A 264 54.61 -7.70 -1.87
CA LYS A 264 54.56 -6.96 -3.14
C LYS A 264 54.05 -7.86 -4.26
N CYS A 265 54.64 -9.06 -4.41
CA CYS A 265 54.23 -10.03 -5.42
C CYS A 265 52.76 -10.47 -5.23
N ARG A 266 52.35 -10.75 -3.99
CA ARG A 266 50.97 -11.13 -3.64
C ARG A 266 49.96 -10.07 -4.07
N LYS A 267 50.26 -8.79 -3.80
CA LYS A 267 49.38 -7.67 -4.20
C LYS A 267 49.28 -7.55 -5.72
N VAL A 268 50.40 -7.68 -6.44
CA VAL A 268 50.43 -7.61 -7.92
C VAL A 268 49.63 -8.74 -8.55
N LYS A 269 49.86 -9.99 -8.14
CA LYS A 269 49.15 -11.17 -8.66
C LYS A 269 47.65 -11.12 -8.37
N TYR A 270 47.27 -10.66 -7.18
CA TYR A 270 45.87 -10.44 -6.85
C TYR A 270 45.23 -9.38 -7.76
N LYS A 271 45.91 -8.24 -7.98
CA LYS A 271 45.42 -7.18 -8.88
C LYS A 271 45.29 -7.66 -10.33
N GLN A 272 46.26 -8.44 -10.82
CA GLN A 272 46.21 -9.04 -12.17
C GLN A 272 45.03 -9.99 -12.32
N PHE A 273 44.78 -10.84 -11.32
CA PHE A 273 43.63 -11.74 -11.32
C PHE A 273 42.30 -10.98 -11.35
N ILE A 274 42.15 -9.95 -10.51
CA ILE A 274 40.94 -9.11 -10.49
C ILE A 274 40.72 -8.44 -11.85
N ASN A 275 41.76 -7.84 -12.43
CA ASN A 275 41.65 -7.20 -13.74
C ASN A 275 41.26 -8.19 -14.85
N SER A 276 41.85 -9.39 -14.88
CA SER A 276 41.49 -10.42 -15.84
C SER A 276 40.05 -10.92 -15.66
N MET A 277 39.58 -10.99 -14.41
CA MET A 277 38.20 -11.35 -14.10
C MET A 277 37.20 -10.27 -14.51
N LEU A 278 37.52 -8.99 -14.28
CA LEU A 278 36.69 -7.86 -14.72
C LEU A 278 36.54 -7.87 -16.25
N GLN A 279 37.63 -8.07 -16.98
CA GLN A 279 37.58 -8.20 -18.45
C GLN A 279 36.68 -9.36 -18.90
N LYS A 280 36.72 -10.52 -18.23
CA LYS A 280 35.82 -11.65 -18.52
C LYS A 280 34.37 -11.36 -18.19
N LEU A 281 34.10 -10.58 -17.15
CA LEU A 281 32.74 -10.18 -16.78
C LEU A 281 32.16 -9.21 -17.80
N ASP A 282 32.96 -8.26 -18.29
CA ASP A 282 32.53 -7.29 -19.29
C ASP A 282 32.19 -7.96 -20.63
N THR A 283 32.98 -8.94 -21.08
CA THR A 283 32.65 -9.72 -22.29
C THR A 283 31.42 -10.60 -22.10
N LEU A 284 31.35 -11.37 -21.02
CA LEU A 284 30.23 -12.30 -20.77
C LEU A 284 28.89 -11.59 -20.50
N ARG A 285 28.92 -10.33 -20.06
CA ARG A 285 27.72 -9.51 -19.85
C ARG A 285 26.90 -9.35 -21.13
N VAL A 286 27.58 -9.21 -22.26
CA VAL A 286 26.96 -8.98 -23.57
C VAL A 286 26.64 -10.32 -24.25
N GLU A 287 27.56 -11.29 -24.18
CA GLU A 287 27.46 -12.53 -24.94
C GLU A 287 26.60 -13.61 -24.27
N ASN A 288 26.70 -13.80 -22.95
CA ASN A 288 26.01 -14.89 -22.26
C ASN A 288 25.67 -14.57 -20.78
N PRO A 289 24.51 -13.95 -20.53
CA PRO A 289 24.09 -13.52 -19.20
C PRO A 289 24.01 -14.65 -18.16
N LYS A 290 23.74 -15.90 -18.59
CA LYS A 290 23.69 -17.05 -17.67
C LYS A 290 25.08 -17.43 -17.16
N GLN A 291 26.09 -17.42 -18.03
CA GLN A 291 27.47 -17.70 -17.62
C GLN A 291 28.07 -16.56 -16.79
N TYR A 292 27.68 -15.31 -17.07
CA TYR A 292 28.00 -14.14 -16.26
C TYR A 292 27.57 -14.33 -14.80
N TRP A 293 26.29 -14.65 -14.56
CA TRP A 293 25.78 -14.88 -13.21
C TRP A 293 26.39 -16.10 -12.53
N LYS A 294 26.71 -17.16 -13.31
CA LYS A 294 27.44 -18.32 -12.78
C LYS A 294 28.84 -17.95 -12.29
N LEU A 295 29.57 -17.12 -13.05
CA LEU A 295 30.90 -16.64 -12.68
C LEU A 295 30.88 -15.75 -11.43
N ILE A 296 29.86 -14.89 -11.30
CA ILE A 296 29.65 -14.07 -10.09
C ILE A 296 29.34 -14.94 -8.87
N ASN A 297 28.44 -15.92 -9.02
CA ASN A 297 28.07 -16.81 -7.92
C ASN A 297 29.26 -17.66 -7.46
N ASP A 298 30.09 -18.14 -8.38
CA ASP A 298 31.33 -18.86 -8.07
C ASP A 298 32.34 -18.01 -7.26
N ILE A 299 32.36 -16.69 -7.46
CA ILE A 299 33.17 -15.75 -6.67
C ILE A 299 32.57 -15.58 -5.28
N GLN A 300 31.25 -15.48 -5.18
CA GLN A 300 30.51 -15.31 -3.93
C GLN A 300 30.58 -16.55 -3.04
N ASP A 301 30.50 -17.76 -3.62
CA ASP A 301 30.57 -19.01 -2.88
C ASP A 301 31.95 -19.28 -2.26
N SER A 302 33.03 -18.69 -2.81
CA SER A 302 34.37 -18.73 -2.18
C SER A 302 34.48 -17.89 -0.91
N LYS A 303 33.50 -17.01 -0.64
CA LYS A 303 33.42 -16.10 0.50
C LYS A 303 32.37 -16.47 1.55
N LYS A 304 31.66 -17.60 1.42
CA LYS A 304 30.74 -18.08 2.47
C LYS A 304 31.55 -18.51 3.69
N GLU A 305 31.89 -17.54 4.54
CA GLU A 305 32.12 -17.78 5.95
C GLU A 305 30.86 -18.41 6.53
N ASN A 306 31.06 -19.30 7.49
CA ASN A 306 30.00 -20.04 8.16
C ASN A 306 29.04 -19.07 8.86
N CYS A 307 28.02 -18.56 8.17
CA CYS A 307 26.91 -17.86 8.82
C CYS A 307 26.06 -18.91 9.55
N SER A 308 26.00 -18.79 10.87
CA SER A 308 24.91 -19.33 11.67
C SER A 308 23.58 -18.85 11.09
N SER A 309 22.56 -19.69 11.16
CA SER A 309 21.21 -19.44 10.62
C SER A 309 20.43 -18.31 11.32
N GLN A 310 21.08 -17.52 12.15
CA GLN A 310 20.57 -16.28 12.72
C GLN A 310 21.55 -15.17 12.34
N ILE A 311 21.14 -14.36 11.37
CA ILE A 311 21.80 -13.10 11.05
C ILE A 311 21.13 -12.06 11.95
N ASP A 312 21.94 -11.40 12.76
CA ASP A 312 21.51 -10.29 13.59
C ASP A 312 20.97 -9.13 12.73
N SER A 313 19.90 -8.48 13.18
CA SER A 313 19.13 -7.49 12.41
C SER A 313 19.99 -6.32 11.93
N ASP A 314 20.94 -5.89 12.76
CA ASP A 314 21.85 -4.81 12.42
C ASP A 314 22.91 -5.24 11.41
N THR A 315 23.32 -6.51 11.45
CA THR A 315 24.22 -7.11 10.47
C THR A 315 23.56 -7.22 9.09
N TRP A 316 22.26 -7.55 9.05
CA TRP A 316 21.44 -7.56 7.85
C TRP A 316 21.27 -6.14 7.28
N ALA A 317 20.87 -5.19 8.11
CA ALA A 317 20.67 -3.80 7.70
C ALA A 317 21.95 -3.17 7.14
N ASN A 318 23.11 -3.44 7.77
CA ASN A 318 24.40 -2.94 7.30
C ASN A 318 24.88 -3.62 6.02
N HIS A 319 24.53 -4.89 5.80
CA HIS A 319 24.86 -5.59 4.55
C HIS A 319 24.18 -4.94 3.34
N PHE A 320 22.87 -4.65 3.43
CA PHE A 320 22.13 -3.99 2.34
C PHE A 320 22.53 -2.53 2.18
N ARG A 321 22.76 -1.82 3.29
CA ARG A 321 23.28 -0.44 3.27
C ARG A 321 24.62 -0.33 2.53
N ASN A 322 25.48 -1.34 2.64
CA ASN A 322 26.75 -1.43 1.91
C ASN A 322 26.62 -2.00 0.48
N LEU A 323 25.56 -2.74 0.17
CA LEU A 323 25.33 -3.29 -1.16
C LEU A 323 24.81 -2.22 -2.14
N HIS A 324 24.06 -1.25 -1.61
CA HIS A 324 23.48 -0.13 -2.38
C HIS A 324 24.41 1.08 -2.52
N SER A 325 25.64 1.02 -2.00
CA SER A 325 26.61 2.12 -2.16
C SER A 325 27.33 2.14 -3.53
N ALA A 326 27.01 1.21 -4.44
CA ALA A 326 27.59 1.17 -5.78
C ALA A 326 26.59 0.60 -6.79
N ILE A 327 25.69 1.42 -7.33
CA ILE A 327 24.88 1.06 -8.50
C ILE A 327 25.15 2.09 -9.60
N ASP A 328 25.88 1.63 -10.62
CA ASP A 328 26.25 2.36 -11.83
C ASP A 328 25.12 2.42 -12.88
N ASN A 329 25.26 3.42 -13.76
CA ASN A 329 24.44 3.89 -14.91
C ASN A 329 23.79 2.86 -15.87
N THR A 330 23.98 1.55 -15.68
CA THR A 330 23.42 0.52 -16.55
C THR A 330 22.04 0.01 -16.13
N PHE A 331 21.62 0.31 -14.90
CA PHE A 331 20.28 0.04 -14.40
C PHE A 331 19.23 0.97 -15.07
N TYR A 332 19.55 2.26 -15.18
CA TYR A 332 18.68 3.29 -15.77
C TYR A 332 18.40 3.07 -17.26
N SER A 333 19.39 2.60 -18.03
CA SER A 333 19.18 2.30 -19.46
C SER A 333 18.18 1.14 -19.69
N ARG A 334 18.12 0.17 -18.76
CA ARG A 334 17.21 -0.98 -18.86
C ARG A 334 15.81 -0.67 -18.32
N LEU A 335 15.71 0.21 -17.33
CA LEU A 335 14.44 0.77 -16.86
C LEU A 335 13.76 1.58 -17.96
N ASN A 336 14.48 2.50 -18.61
CA ASN A 336 13.92 3.34 -19.68
C ASN A 336 13.43 2.51 -20.88
N GLN A 337 14.12 1.40 -21.21
CA GLN A 337 13.66 0.48 -22.25
C GLN A 337 12.36 -0.25 -21.87
N LEU A 338 12.19 -0.63 -20.59
CA LEU A 338 10.98 -1.30 -20.12
C LEU A 338 9.80 -0.33 -20.00
N GLU A 339 10.09 0.91 -19.61
CA GLU A 339 9.12 1.99 -19.45
C GLU A 339 8.57 2.48 -20.80
N MET A 340 9.42 2.54 -21.84
CA MET A 340 8.95 2.76 -23.22
C MET A 340 8.03 1.63 -23.70
N ILE A 341 8.35 0.37 -23.40
CA ILE A 341 7.53 -0.79 -23.80
C ILE A 341 6.18 -0.81 -23.07
N LEU A 342 6.13 -0.33 -21.82
CA LEU A 342 4.90 -0.23 -21.03
C LEU A 342 4.02 0.93 -21.52
N ASN A 343 4.59 2.11 -21.74
CA ASN A 343 3.88 3.28 -22.24
C ASN A 343 3.27 3.06 -23.64
N ASP A 344 3.93 2.29 -24.51
CA ASP A 344 3.42 1.95 -25.84
C ASP A 344 2.25 0.95 -25.79
N LYS A 345 2.19 0.13 -24.72
CA LYS A 345 1.07 -0.79 -24.47
C LYS A 345 -0.11 -0.11 -23.80
N GLU A 346 0.13 0.85 -22.91
CA GLU A 346 -0.92 1.59 -22.19
C GLU A 346 -1.66 2.58 -23.10
N LYS A 347 -0.97 3.21 -24.06
CA LYS A 347 -1.61 4.13 -25.02
C LYS A 347 -2.61 3.47 -25.98
N ASN A 348 -2.57 2.15 -26.12
CA ASN A 348 -3.40 1.41 -27.08
C ASN A 348 -4.61 0.69 -26.45
N LEU A 349 -4.86 0.82 -25.14
CA LEU A 349 -5.97 0.16 -24.47
C LEU A 349 -6.98 1.19 -23.96
N VAL A 350 -7.96 1.49 -24.81
CA VAL A 350 -9.26 1.99 -24.36
C VAL A 350 -9.87 0.87 -23.51
N PHE A 351 -9.98 1.07 -22.19
CA PHE A 351 -10.62 0.12 -21.29
C PHE A 351 -12.14 0.09 -21.47
N ASN A 352 -12.59 -0.46 -22.61
CA ASN A 352 -13.94 -1.00 -22.77
C ASN A 352 -13.98 -2.51 -22.45
N ASP A 353 -12.82 -3.13 -22.15
CA ASP A 353 -12.68 -4.57 -21.96
C ASP A 353 -12.86 -5.05 -20.51
N LEU A 354 -12.81 -4.15 -19.51
CA LEU A 354 -12.93 -4.53 -18.10
C LEU A 354 -14.35 -4.97 -17.71
N ASP A 355 -15.36 -4.56 -18.48
CA ASP A 355 -16.76 -4.90 -18.26
C ASP A 355 -17.23 -6.13 -19.08
N ASN A 356 -16.34 -6.71 -19.91
CA ASN A 356 -16.66 -7.89 -20.70
C ASN A 356 -16.64 -9.17 -19.84
N ASP A 357 -17.35 -10.21 -20.29
CA ASP A 357 -17.24 -11.53 -19.67
C ASP A 357 -15.84 -12.10 -19.88
N ILE A 358 -15.18 -12.48 -18.77
CA ILE A 358 -13.85 -13.12 -18.81
C ILE A 358 -13.96 -14.37 -19.69
N SER A 359 -13.37 -14.29 -20.88
CA SER A 359 -13.54 -15.34 -21.87
C SER A 359 -12.61 -16.53 -21.56
N LYS A 360 -13.01 -17.74 -21.96
CA LYS A 360 -12.14 -18.94 -21.88
C LYS A 360 -10.77 -18.71 -22.53
N LYS A 361 -10.76 -17.86 -23.57
CA LYS A 361 -9.57 -17.49 -24.33
C LYS A 361 -8.67 -16.57 -23.52
N GLU A 362 -9.23 -15.56 -22.87
CA GLU A 362 -8.50 -14.61 -22.02
C GLU A 362 -7.79 -15.29 -20.85
N ILE A 363 -8.46 -16.17 -20.10
CA ILE A 363 -7.80 -16.88 -19.00
C ILE A 363 -6.71 -17.83 -19.53
N SER A 364 -6.96 -18.46 -20.68
CA SER A 364 -5.95 -19.31 -21.32
C SER A 364 -4.72 -18.50 -21.78
N ASP A 365 -4.92 -17.28 -22.28
CA ASP A 365 -3.87 -16.38 -22.74
C ASP A 365 -3.09 -15.78 -21.56
N ALA A 366 -3.78 -15.39 -20.49
CA ALA A 366 -3.18 -14.91 -19.24
C ALA A 366 -2.29 -15.99 -18.61
N ILE A 367 -2.75 -17.24 -18.58
CA ILE A 367 -1.98 -18.36 -18.04
C ILE A 367 -0.82 -18.72 -18.96
N ALA A 368 -1.01 -18.69 -20.28
CA ALA A 368 0.09 -18.88 -21.24
C ALA A 368 1.18 -17.79 -21.12
N SER A 369 0.83 -16.60 -20.65
CA SER A 369 1.76 -15.48 -20.45
C SER A 369 2.63 -15.60 -19.18
N LEU A 370 2.34 -16.56 -18.28
CA LEU A 370 3.08 -16.73 -17.04
C LEU A 370 4.52 -17.22 -17.27
N LYS A 371 5.49 -16.45 -16.77
CA LYS A 371 6.92 -16.79 -16.88
C LYS A 371 7.33 -17.84 -15.84
N SER A 372 8.02 -18.89 -16.29
CA SER A 372 8.63 -19.91 -15.44
C SER A 372 9.85 -19.37 -14.67
N GLY A 373 10.12 -19.90 -13.48
CA GLY A 373 11.24 -19.54 -12.61
C GLY A 373 11.04 -18.25 -11.80
N LYS A 374 9.81 -17.73 -11.74
CA LYS A 374 9.43 -16.59 -10.89
C LYS A 374 9.14 -17.06 -9.47
N ALA A 375 9.38 -16.18 -8.50
CA ALA A 375 9.02 -16.43 -7.11
C ALA A 375 7.50 -16.65 -7.00
N CYS A 376 7.09 -17.54 -6.10
CA CYS A 376 5.68 -17.73 -5.79
C CYS A 376 5.10 -16.44 -5.18
N GLY A 377 3.82 -16.19 -5.46
CA GLY A 377 3.08 -15.07 -4.86
C GLY A 377 2.70 -15.36 -3.41
N PRO A 378 1.87 -14.50 -2.79
CA PRO A 378 1.34 -14.72 -1.44
C PRO A 378 0.52 -16.02 -1.32
N ASP A 379 0.07 -16.56 -2.44
CA ASP A 379 -0.62 -17.84 -2.59
C ASP A 379 0.33 -19.06 -2.57
N LEU A 380 1.65 -18.85 -2.56
CA LEU A 380 2.70 -19.88 -2.45
C LEU A 380 2.74 -20.90 -3.61
N ILE A 381 1.98 -20.65 -4.67
CA ILE A 381 1.89 -21.51 -5.84
C ILE A 381 2.79 -20.92 -6.94
N SER A 382 3.70 -21.75 -7.45
CA SER A 382 4.57 -21.33 -8.56
C SER A 382 3.80 -21.25 -9.88
N ASN A 383 4.25 -20.41 -10.79
CA ASN A 383 3.61 -20.22 -12.09
C ASN A 383 3.51 -21.52 -12.88
N GLU A 384 4.47 -22.44 -12.74
CA GLU A 384 4.47 -23.75 -13.38
C GLU A 384 3.31 -24.63 -12.91
N ILE A 385 2.99 -24.57 -11.61
CA ILE A 385 1.84 -25.28 -11.05
C ILE A 385 0.56 -24.73 -11.68
N LYS A 386 0.40 -23.40 -11.75
CA LYS A 386 -0.78 -22.73 -12.32
C LYS A 386 -0.99 -23.08 -13.78
N VAL A 387 0.07 -23.01 -14.58
CA VAL A 387 0.05 -23.35 -16.02
C VAL A 387 -0.32 -24.82 -16.22
N PHE A 388 0.30 -25.72 -15.45
CA PHE A 388 0.09 -27.15 -15.62
C PHE A 388 -1.32 -27.61 -15.17
N THR A 389 -1.82 -27.10 -14.04
CA THR A 389 -3.16 -27.44 -13.52
C THR A 389 -4.28 -26.89 -14.38
N TRP A 390 -4.15 -25.66 -14.88
CA TRP A 390 -5.15 -25.07 -15.77
C TRP A 390 -5.32 -25.87 -17.05
N VAL A 391 -4.23 -26.18 -17.74
CA VAL A 391 -4.26 -26.84 -19.05
C VAL A 391 -4.87 -28.25 -18.99
N ARG A 392 -4.74 -28.96 -17.86
CA ARG A 392 -5.09 -30.39 -17.76
C ARG A 392 -6.24 -30.75 -16.84
N VAL A 393 -6.56 -29.96 -15.81
CA VAL A 393 -7.52 -30.37 -14.75
C VAL A 393 -8.72 -29.42 -14.64
N LEU A 394 -8.51 -28.11 -14.79
CA LEU A 394 -9.52 -27.11 -14.44
C LEU A 394 -10.19 -26.40 -15.63
N ARG A 395 -9.64 -26.55 -16.85
CA ARG A 395 -10.11 -25.87 -18.08
C ARG A 395 -11.60 -26.05 -18.38
N GLU A 396 -12.15 -27.24 -18.13
CA GLU A 396 -13.58 -27.51 -18.41
C GLU A 396 -14.50 -27.19 -17.22
N ARG A 397 -14.02 -27.35 -15.98
CA ARG A 397 -14.87 -27.33 -14.76
C ARG A 397 -14.97 -25.98 -14.06
N MET A 398 -13.97 -25.09 -14.15
CA MET A 398 -14.03 -23.76 -13.51
C MET A 398 -14.91 -22.76 -14.27
N ASN A 399 -15.03 -22.91 -15.60
CA ASN A 399 -15.82 -21.99 -16.42
C ASN A 399 -17.31 -22.01 -16.08
N ASP A 400 -17.86 -23.18 -15.70
CA ASP A 400 -19.25 -23.30 -15.28
C ASP A 400 -19.49 -22.69 -13.89
N CYS A 401 -18.49 -22.73 -13.00
CA CYS A 401 -18.60 -22.16 -11.66
C CYS A 401 -18.49 -20.63 -11.67
N PHE A 402 -17.55 -20.07 -12.43
CA PHE A 402 -17.39 -18.61 -12.56
C PHE A 402 -18.53 -17.95 -13.35
N SER A 403 -18.99 -18.56 -14.45
CA SER A 403 -20.13 -18.02 -15.22
C SER A 403 -21.44 -18.04 -14.42
N LYS A 404 -21.66 -19.07 -13.57
CA LYS A 404 -22.83 -19.15 -12.68
C LYS A 404 -22.74 -18.19 -11.49
N CYS A 405 -21.55 -18.01 -10.89
CA CYS A 405 -21.37 -17.05 -9.80
C CYS A 405 -21.59 -15.60 -10.28
N LYS A 406 -21.19 -15.23 -11.51
CA LYS A 406 -21.45 -13.89 -12.07
C LYS A 406 -22.93 -13.69 -12.41
N LYS A 407 -23.63 -14.67 -13.01
CA LYS A 407 -25.09 -14.59 -13.26
C LYS A 407 -25.93 -14.34 -11.99
N LYS A 408 -25.49 -14.82 -10.83
CA LYS A 408 -26.13 -14.53 -9.52
C LYS A 408 -25.64 -13.22 -8.88
N ALA A 409 -24.38 -12.82 -9.06
CA ALA A 409 -23.88 -11.53 -8.59
C ALA A 409 -24.50 -10.33 -9.35
N ILE A 410 -24.89 -10.52 -10.61
CA ILE A 410 -25.59 -9.52 -11.44
C ILE A 410 -26.98 -9.16 -10.87
N GLN A 411 -27.53 -9.92 -9.93
CA GLN A 411 -28.78 -9.53 -9.25
C GLN A 411 -28.63 -8.30 -8.32
N GLY A 412 -27.41 -7.76 -8.21
CA GLY A 412 -27.13 -6.44 -7.62
C GLY A 412 -26.84 -5.32 -8.63
N ASP A 413 -26.75 -5.61 -9.93
CA ASP A 413 -26.36 -4.61 -10.93
C ASP A 413 -27.60 -3.93 -11.54
N ARG A 414 -27.63 -2.61 -11.44
CA ARG A 414 -28.68 -1.75 -12.01
C ARG A 414 -28.54 -1.71 -13.54
N THR A 415 -29.53 -2.24 -14.26
CA THR A 415 -29.64 -2.05 -15.72
C THR A 415 -30.56 -0.88 -16.01
N VAL A 416 -30.14 0.05 -16.87
CA VAL A 416 -30.94 1.21 -17.27
C VAL A 416 -30.80 1.42 -18.78
N TYR A 417 -31.91 1.57 -19.50
CA TYR A 417 -31.99 1.74 -20.95
C TYR A 417 -32.12 3.22 -21.31
N VAL A 418 -31.48 3.67 -22.40
CA VAL A 418 -31.59 5.07 -22.85
C VAL A 418 -32.54 5.15 -24.05
N GLY A 419 -33.68 5.83 -23.88
CA GLY A 419 -34.64 6.13 -24.96
C GLY A 419 -35.65 5.04 -25.29
N SER A 420 -36.86 5.47 -25.69
CA SER A 420 -38.04 4.64 -25.96
C SER A 420 -37.99 3.94 -27.32
N LYS A 421 -37.08 3.00 -27.56
CA LYS A 421 -37.16 2.11 -28.75
C LYS A 421 -36.90 0.66 -28.40
N ARG A 422 -37.99 -0.12 -28.34
CA ARG A 422 -37.93 -1.58 -28.49
C ARG A 422 -37.36 -1.90 -29.88
N LEU A 423 -36.30 -2.70 -29.93
CA LEU A 423 -35.89 -3.36 -31.17
C LEU A 423 -36.90 -4.48 -31.45
N PRO A 424 -37.55 -4.52 -32.63
CA PRO A 424 -38.52 -5.57 -32.95
C PRO A 424 -37.75 -6.87 -33.25
N GLY A 425 -37.83 -7.85 -32.35
CA GLY A 425 -37.36 -9.21 -32.66
C GLY A 425 -36.90 -10.11 -31.51
N GLU A 426 -36.73 -9.60 -30.28
CA GLU A 426 -36.19 -10.42 -29.18
C GLU A 426 -37.31 -10.92 -28.25
N HIS A 427 -37.27 -12.23 -27.96
CA HIS A 427 -38.28 -12.93 -27.18
C HIS A 427 -38.43 -12.35 -25.77
N VAL A 428 -39.69 -12.17 -25.37
CA VAL A 428 -40.12 -11.52 -24.11
C VAL A 428 -39.79 -12.41 -22.91
N GLU A 429 -38.69 -12.13 -22.21
CA GLU A 429 -38.62 -12.41 -20.77
C GLU A 429 -39.46 -11.33 -20.05
N VAL A 430 -40.34 -11.77 -19.16
CA VAL A 430 -41.20 -10.90 -18.35
C VAL A 430 -40.30 -10.02 -17.48
N VAL A 431 -40.08 -8.77 -17.89
CA VAL A 431 -39.34 -7.79 -17.09
C VAL A 431 -40.17 -7.51 -15.85
N VAL A 432 -39.75 -8.07 -14.71
CA VAL A 432 -40.30 -7.69 -13.42
C VAL A 432 -39.94 -6.22 -13.21
N PRO A 433 -40.91 -5.31 -13.04
CA PRO A 433 -40.61 -3.88 -12.91
C PRO A 433 -39.74 -3.67 -11.68
N HIS A 434 -38.48 -3.30 -11.89
CA HIS A 434 -37.56 -2.97 -10.81
C HIS A 434 -37.94 -1.59 -10.28
N LYS A 435 -38.26 -1.51 -8.99
CA LYS A 435 -38.62 -0.23 -8.33
C LYS A 435 -37.34 0.52 -7.98
N TYR A 436 -36.95 1.46 -8.85
CA TYR A 436 -35.80 2.33 -8.60
C TYR A 436 -36.11 3.35 -7.48
N PRO A 437 -35.09 3.80 -6.73
CA PRO A 437 -35.25 4.88 -5.76
C PRO A 437 -35.62 6.19 -6.46
N ASP A 438 -36.29 7.08 -5.73
CA ASP A 438 -36.64 8.42 -6.20
C ASP A 438 -35.41 9.33 -6.25
N ASN A 439 -35.43 10.35 -7.12
CA ASN A 439 -34.34 11.32 -7.23
C ASN A 439 -34.42 12.41 -6.13
N ARG A 440 -34.67 12.01 -4.89
CA ARG A 440 -34.73 12.93 -3.74
C ARG A 440 -33.44 12.88 -2.95
N VAL A 441 -32.77 14.00 -2.86
CA VAL A 441 -31.62 14.18 -1.97
C VAL A 441 -32.14 14.46 -0.55
N ILE A 442 -31.73 13.64 0.41
CA ILE A 442 -32.05 13.80 1.83
C ILE A 442 -30.73 13.75 2.61
N SER A 443 -30.18 14.92 2.95
CA SER A 443 -29.00 15.08 3.80
C SER A 443 -29.36 15.31 5.27
N SER A 444 -30.62 15.65 5.55
CA SER A 444 -31.15 15.78 6.92
C SER A 444 -31.06 14.47 7.71
N LYS A 445 -30.74 14.57 9.00
CA LYS A 445 -30.56 13.43 9.88
C LYS A 445 -31.84 13.06 10.62
N TYR A 446 -32.70 14.05 10.87
CA TYR A 446 -33.93 13.90 11.62
C TYR A 446 -35.15 14.23 10.74
N THR A 447 -36.24 13.52 11.00
CA THR A 447 -37.59 13.90 10.58
C THR A 447 -38.27 14.64 11.71
N SER A 448 -39.34 15.38 11.42
CA SER A 448 -40.12 16.07 12.45
C SER A 448 -40.61 15.13 13.57
N TRP A 449 -40.80 13.84 13.26
CA TRP A 449 -41.22 12.82 14.22
C TRP A 449 -40.05 12.18 14.99
N ASN A 450 -38.97 11.81 14.31
CA ASN A 450 -37.88 11.05 14.94
C ASN A 450 -36.88 11.95 15.67
N PHE A 451 -37.02 13.28 15.57
CA PHE A 451 -36.10 14.24 16.16
C PHE A 451 -35.90 13.97 17.65
N ILE A 452 -36.96 14.02 18.47
CA ILE A 452 -36.86 13.88 19.92
C ILE A 452 -36.23 12.53 20.34
N PRO A 453 -36.75 11.36 19.93
CA PRO A 453 -36.21 10.08 20.40
C PRO A 453 -34.77 9.82 19.91
N LYS A 454 -34.45 10.16 18.66
CA LYS A 454 -33.12 9.94 18.08
C LYS A 454 -32.10 10.91 18.66
N ASN A 455 -32.49 12.18 18.83
CA ASN A 455 -31.64 13.22 19.41
C ASN A 455 -31.34 12.91 20.88
N LEU A 456 -32.34 12.56 21.68
CA LEU A 456 -32.15 12.19 23.08
C LEU A 456 -31.22 10.97 23.23
N PHE A 457 -31.42 9.93 22.41
CA PHE A 457 -30.55 8.75 22.42
C PHE A 457 -29.09 9.10 22.11
N GLU A 458 -28.85 9.94 21.10
CA GLU A 458 -27.50 10.39 20.73
C GLU A 458 -26.83 11.21 21.83
N GLN A 459 -27.60 12.03 22.52
CA GLN A 459 -27.10 12.84 23.62
C GLN A 459 -26.81 12.01 24.88
N LEU A 460 -27.66 11.03 25.21
CA LEU A 460 -27.48 10.16 26.38
C LEU A 460 -26.40 9.09 26.19
N ARG A 461 -25.99 8.78 24.96
CA ARG A 461 -24.84 7.89 24.70
C ARG A 461 -23.49 8.55 25.04
N ARG A 462 -23.45 9.87 25.26
CA ARG A 462 -22.22 10.56 25.71
C ARG A 462 -21.96 10.24 27.18
N LEU A 463 -20.76 9.78 27.50
CA LEU A 463 -20.38 9.32 28.84
C LEU A 463 -20.69 10.34 29.95
N ALA A 464 -20.48 11.64 29.70
CA ALA A 464 -20.78 12.69 30.67
C ALA A 464 -22.30 12.82 30.94
N ASN A 465 -23.11 12.87 29.89
CA ASN A 465 -24.57 12.96 30.03
C ASN A 465 -25.16 11.70 30.67
N PHE A 466 -24.64 10.53 30.31
CA PHE A 466 -25.01 9.26 30.92
C PHE A 466 -24.63 9.22 32.40
N TYR A 467 -23.43 9.69 32.75
CA TYR A 467 -22.97 9.78 34.14
C TYR A 467 -23.89 10.65 34.99
N PHE A 468 -24.22 11.87 34.53
CA PHE A 468 -25.13 12.76 35.27
C PHE A 468 -26.56 12.21 35.34
N LEU A 469 -27.01 11.48 34.32
CA LEU A 469 -28.29 10.78 34.34
C LEU A 469 -28.31 9.68 35.42
N CYS A 470 -27.26 8.86 35.50
CA CYS A 470 -27.13 7.83 36.52
C CYS A 470 -27.02 8.42 37.93
N VAL A 471 -26.24 9.48 38.11
CA VAL A 471 -26.11 10.18 39.40
C VAL A 471 -27.45 10.79 39.81
N GLY A 472 -28.16 11.46 38.91
CA GLY A 472 -29.49 11.99 39.17
C GLY A 472 -30.50 10.90 39.52
N PHE A 473 -30.46 9.75 38.84
CA PHE A 473 -31.32 8.60 39.14
C PHE A 473 -31.03 7.97 40.51
N ILE A 474 -29.75 7.82 40.87
CA ILE A 474 -29.34 7.30 42.18
C ILE A 474 -29.77 8.27 43.31
N GLN A 475 -29.62 9.57 43.10
CA GLN A 475 -30.05 10.60 44.05
C GLN A 475 -31.58 10.66 44.23
N LEU A 476 -32.37 10.17 43.27
CA LEU A 476 -33.82 10.06 43.41
C LEU A 476 -34.25 8.84 44.24
N ILE A 477 -33.39 7.83 44.37
CA ILE A 477 -33.68 6.59 45.11
C ILE A 477 -33.14 6.65 46.55
N ILE A 478 -32.00 7.32 46.75
CA ILE A 478 -31.30 7.40 48.04
C ILE A 478 -31.48 8.80 48.63
N ASP A 479 -31.72 8.90 49.94
CA ASP A 479 -31.67 10.18 50.68
C ASP A 479 -30.23 10.74 50.66
N SER A 480 -29.96 11.51 49.61
CA SER A 480 -28.69 12.18 49.37
C SER A 480 -28.66 13.54 50.08
N PRO A 481 -27.52 13.94 50.68
CA PRO A 481 -27.36 15.28 51.27
C PRO A 481 -27.42 16.40 50.22
N VAL A 482 -27.36 16.06 48.93
CA VAL A 482 -27.45 16.97 47.78
C VAL A 482 -28.76 16.73 47.04
N SER A 483 -29.53 17.79 46.79
CA SER A 483 -30.82 17.71 46.10
C SER A 483 -30.66 17.19 44.66
N PRO A 484 -31.52 16.25 44.20
CA PRO A 484 -31.50 15.73 42.82
C PRO A 484 -31.60 16.82 41.75
N ALA A 485 -32.28 17.92 42.07
CA ALA A 485 -32.41 19.07 41.18
C ALA A 485 -31.04 19.62 40.77
N THR A 486 -30.06 19.63 41.67
CA THR A 486 -28.72 20.17 41.37
C THR A 486 -27.95 19.36 40.33
N SER A 487 -28.25 18.07 40.17
CA SER A 487 -27.61 17.18 39.19
C SER A 487 -28.43 17.05 37.90
N ILE A 488 -29.77 17.08 37.99
CA ILE A 488 -30.67 16.96 36.84
C ILE A 488 -30.78 18.28 36.06
N THR A 489 -30.82 19.44 36.74
CA THR A 489 -31.01 20.74 36.09
C THR A 489 -29.91 21.07 35.07
N PRO A 490 -28.61 20.92 35.37
CA PRO A 490 -27.55 21.15 34.38
C PRO A 490 -27.65 20.19 33.19
N LEU A 491 -27.99 18.92 33.44
CA LEU A 491 -28.17 17.91 32.39
C LEU A 491 -29.30 18.31 31.43
N VAL A 492 -30.47 18.67 31.97
CA VAL A 492 -31.63 19.09 31.15
C VAL A 492 -31.28 20.34 30.35
N PHE A 493 -30.61 21.32 30.96
CA PHE A 493 -30.20 22.56 30.28
C PHE A 493 -29.28 22.26 29.09
N VAL A 494 -28.20 21.49 29.31
CA VAL A 494 -27.26 21.11 28.26
C VAL A 494 -27.96 20.32 27.16
N VAL A 495 -28.88 19.42 27.53
CA VAL A 495 -29.61 18.60 26.56
C VAL A 495 -30.54 19.44 25.68
N VAL A 496 -31.26 20.38 26.27
CA VAL A 496 -32.17 21.28 25.56
C VAL A 496 -31.40 22.22 24.63
N VAL A 497 -30.32 22.85 25.09
CA VAL A 497 -29.50 23.75 24.25
C VAL A 497 -28.90 22.98 23.07
N THR A 498 -28.39 21.77 23.32
CA THR A 498 -27.84 20.91 22.27
C THR A 498 -28.92 20.48 21.28
N ALA A 499 -30.11 20.14 21.76
CA ALA A 499 -31.24 19.79 20.90
C ALA A 499 -31.67 20.97 20.02
N ILE A 500 -31.83 22.17 20.58
CA ILE A 500 -32.20 23.37 19.81
C ILE A 500 -31.18 23.64 18.70
N LYS A 501 -29.88 23.60 19.03
CA LYS A 501 -28.82 23.80 18.05
C LYS A 501 -28.86 22.75 16.93
N GLN A 502 -28.96 21.47 17.29
CA GLN A 502 -29.00 20.38 16.32
C GLN A 502 -30.27 20.43 15.45
N GLY A 503 -31.41 20.81 16.03
CA GLY A 503 -32.66 21.01 15.28
C GLY A 503 -32.58 22.19 14.31
N TYR A 504 -31.91 23.28 14.69
CA TYR A 504 -31.68 24.42 13.81
C TYR A 504 -30.77 24.05 12.62
N GLU A 505 -29.65 23.38 12.88
CA GLU A 505 -28.74 22.89 11.84
C GLU A 505 -29.45 21.91 10.89
N ASP A 506 -30.26 21.00 11.41
CA ASP A 506 -30.98 20.04 10.59
C ASP A 506 -32.08 20.72 9.76
N ARG A 507 -32.73 21.77 10.28
CA ARG A 507 -33.67 22.61 9.52
C ARG A 507 -32.98 23.33 8.35
N LEU A 508 -31.74 23.80 8.53
CA LEU A 508 -30.98 24.38 7.42
C LEU A 508 -30.67 23.34 6.35
N ARG A 509 -30.36 22.09 6.72
CA ARG A 509 -30.21 20.98 5.77
C ARG A 509 -31.51 20.69 5.02
N HIS A 510 -32.64 20.62 5.71
CA HIS A 510 -33.96 20.48 5.07
C HIS A 510 -34.24 21.61 4.06
N LYS A 511 -33.83 22.84 4.37
CA LYS A 511 -33.97 23.98 3.43
C LYS A 511 -33.08 23.81 2.20
N ALA A 512 -31.83 23.42 2.38
CA ALA A 512 -30.88 23.20 1.28
C ALA A 512 -31.28 22.00 0.40
N ASP A 513 -31.70 20.89 1.01
CA ASP A 513 -32.24 19.72 0.30
C ASP A 513 -33.46 20.12 -0.54
N ASN A 514 -34.39 20.91 0.03
CA ASN A 514 -35.55 21.42 -0.70
C ASN A 514 -35.15 22.32 -1.87
N GLU A 515 -34.10 23.13 -1.75
CA GLU A 515 -33.62 23.95 -2.86
C GLU A 515 -33.12 23.09 -4.02
N VAL A 516 -32.27 22.09 -3.74
CA VAL A 516 -31.72 21.17 -4.75
C VAL A 516 -32.82 20.31 -5.39
N ASN A 517 -33.72 19.76 -4.59
CA ASN A 517 -34.81 18.90 -5.05
C ASN A 517 -35.82 19.66 -5.94
N ASN A 518 -36.01 20.96 -5.71
CA ASN A 518 -36.91 21.81 -6.51
C ASN A 518 -36.21 22.54 -7.68
N ARG A 519 -34.91 22.33 -7.92
CA ARG A 519 -34.25 22.91 -9.10
C ARG A 519 -34.91 22.43 -10.38
N GLU A 520 -35.09 23.34 -11.33
CA GLU A 520 -35.65 23.01 -12.64
C GLU A 520 -34.63 22.22 -13.46
N ALA A 521 -35.10 21.19 -14.15
CA ALA A 521 -34.32 20.33 -15.02
C ALA A 521 -35.10 20.05 -16.30
N TYR A 522 -34.41 19.99 -17.43
CA TYR A 522 -34.99 19.63 -18.72
C TYR A 522 -34.80 18.14 -18.99
N VAL A 523 -35.89 17.44 -19.27
CA VAL A 523 -35.90 16.01 -19.59
C VAL A 523 -36.53 15.78 -20.96
N VAL A 524 -36.01 14.83 -21.72
CA VAL A 524 -36.60 14.41 -22.99
C VAL A 524 -37.61 13.29 -22.73
N ARG A 525 -38.90 13.55 -22.94
CA ARG A 525 -39.99 12.55 -22.87
C ARG A 525 -40.65 12.44 -24.24
N ASP A 526 -40.68 11.24 -24.81
CA ASP A 526 -41.28 10.95 -26.13
C ASP A 526 -40.80 11.89 -27.25
N GLY A 527 -39.50 12.24 -27.23
CA GLY A 527 -38.88 13.13 -28.21
C GLY A 527 -39.22 14.61 -28.06
N LYS A 528 -39.90 15.00 -26.96
CA LYS A 528 -40.16 16.40 -26.60
C LYS A 528 -39.40 16.76 -25.32
N VAL A 529 -38.87 17.98 -25.28
CA VAL A 529 -38.25 18.54 -24.07
C VAL A 529 -39.37 19.01 -23.13
N ALA A 530 -39.35 18.52 -21.89
CA ALA A 530 -40.25 18.93 -20.82
C ALA A 530 -39.44 19.44 -19.64
N GLN A 531 -39.90 20.53 -19.03
CA GLN A 531 -39.31 21.08 -17.81
C GLN A 531 -39.96 20.40 -16.60
N VAL A 532 -39.14 19.82 -15.73
CA VAL A 532 -39.55 19.14 -14.50
C VAL A 532 -38.69 19.59 -13.33
N LYS A 533 -39.11 19.31 -12.10
CA LYS A 533 -38.23 19.47 -10.94
C LYS A 533 -37.23 18.33 -10.90
N SER A 534 -36.03 18.59 -10.40
CA SER A 534 -34.98 17.60 -10.21
C SER A 534 -35.50 16.34 -9.49
N MET A 535 -36.29 16.51 -8.43
CA MET A 535 -36.88 15.40 -7.68
C MET A 535 -37.88 14.52 -8.45
N ASP A 536 -38.42 15.02 -9.56
CA ASP A 536 -39.42 14.34 -10.38
C ASP A 536 -38.78 13.59 -11.57
N ILE A 537 -37.45 13.53 -11.63
CA ILE A 537 -36.70 12.69 -12.56
C ILE A 537 -36.78 11.25 -12.07
N THR A 538 -37.30 10.36 -12.91
CA THR A 538 -37.52 8.94 -12.58
C THR A 538 -36.89 8.03 -13.63
N VAL A 539 -36.56 6.81 -13.20
CA VAL A 539 -36.33 5.68 -14.10
C VAL A 539 -37.67 4.98 -14.30
N ASP A 540 -38.07 4.80 -15.57
CA ASP A 540 -39.36 4.16 -15.88
C ASP A 540 -39.37 2.68 -15.45
N PRO A 541 -40.55 2.05 -15.26
CA PRO A 541 -40.67 0.65 -14.81
C PRO A 541 -40.01 -0.37 -15.74
N GLU A 542 -39.81 -0.02 -17.01
CA GLU A 542 -39.09 -0.80 -18.01
C GLU A 542 -37.57 -0.53 -18.00
N GLY A 543 -37.08 0.26 -17.04
CA GLY A 543 -35.67 0.60 -16.86
C GLY A 543 -35.17 1.78 -17.69
N HIS A 544 -36.04 2.59 -18.31
CA HIS A 544 -35.59 3.71 -19.15
C HIS A 544 -35.19 4.95 -18.32
N MET A 545 -34.02 5.54 -18.59
CA MET A 545 -33.64 6.88 -18.09
C MET A 545 -33.97 7.94 -19.13
N THR A 546 -34.56 9.04 -18.67
CA THR A 546 -34.62 10.27 -19.48
C THR A 546 -33.26 10.98 -19.37
N PRO A 547 -32.52 11.15 -20.48
CA PRO A 547 -31.23 11.83 -20.42
C PRO A 547 -31.44 13.32 -20.08
N PRO A 548 -30.69 13.89 -19.12
CA PRO A 548 -30.68 15.32 -18.86
C PRO A 548 -29.93 16.03 -20.00
N GLU A 549 -30.54 17.10 -20.55
CA GLU A 549 -29.84 17.97 -21.49
C GLU A 549 -28.97 18.95 -20.70
N VAL A 550 -27.64 18.87 -20.87
CA VAL A 550 -26.70 19.81 -20.26
C VAL A 550 -26.76 21.11 -21.06
N GLU A 551 -27.30 22.15 -20.44
CA GLU A 551 -27.29 23.51 -20.98
C GLU A 551 -25.83 23.92 -21.22
N LYS A 552 -25.43 24.02 -22.49
CA LYS A 552 -24.17 24.67 -22.86
C LYS A 552 -24.34 26.15 -22.55
N ASP A 553 -23.76 26.61 -21.45
CA ASP A 553 -23.68 28.03 -21.14
C ASP A 553 -23.16 28.78 -22.37
N GLY A 554 -24.05 29.57 -22.94
CA GLY A 554 -23.80 30.39 -24.11
C GLY A 554 -22.83 31.50 -23.74
N ALA A 555 -21.61 31.41 -24.28
CA ALA A 555 -20.82 32.59 -24.59
C ALA A 555 -21.56 33.41 -25.67
N GLN A 556 -22.55 34.19 -25.25
CA GLN A 556 -23.14 35.24 -26.06
C GLN A 556 -22.40 36.55 -25.76
N SER A 557 -21.84 37.08 -26.84
CA SER A 557 -21.30 38.41 -27.03
C SER A 557 -22.12 39.50 -26.33
N ARG A 558 -21.45 40.36 -25.56
CA ARG A 558 -21.89 41.74 -25.36
C ARG A 558 -20.98 42.66 -26.16
N ALA A 559 -21.62 43.42 -27.05
CA ALA A 559 -21.11 44.69 -27.55
C ALA A 559 -21.04 45.72 -26.42
#